data_AF-A0A0J8RET6-F1
#
_entry.id   AF-A0A0J8RET6-F1
#
_cell.length_a   1.000
_cell.length_b   1.000
_cell.length_c   1.000
_cell.angle_alpha   90.00
_cell.angle_beta   90.00
_cell.angle_gamma   90.00
#
_symmetry.space_group_name_H-M   'P 1'
#
loop_
_entity.id
_entity.type
_entity.pdbx_description
1 polymer ?
#
loop_
_entity_poly.entity_id
_entity_poly.type
_entity_poly.pdbx_seq_one_letter_code
_entity_poly.pdbx_strand_id
1 'polypeptide(L)'
;MAFDDKYETFALGDWSLQSGETIPNAHIAFKTFGHPSSPAIVFPTWYSALISHNFWLIGDDKHLNPNKYFIIIPALFGNDQSSSPSIPISDHFHAFSFIDNVRGAV
;
A
#
# COMPACT_ATOMS: atom_id res chain seq x y z
N MET A 1 16.18 -11.45 -10.57
CA MET A 1 16.06 -11.48 -9.10
C MET A 1 14.59 -11.74 -8.80
N ALA A 2 14.24 -12.83 -8.12
CA ALA A 2 12.84 -13.08 -7.75
C ALA A 2 12.61 -12.43 -6.38
N PHE A 3 11.70 -11.47 -6.31
CA PHE A 3 11.27 -10.90 -5.04
C PHE A 3 10.22 -11.83 -4.43
N ASP A 4 10.25 -12.00 -3.12
CA ASP A 4 9.16 -12.69 -2.43
C ASP A 4 7.91 -11.78 -2.37
N ASP A 5 6.76 -12.43 -2.27
CA ASP A 5 5.46 -11.76 -2.16
C ASP A 5 5.14 -11.32 -0.72
N LYS A 6 6.10 -11.41 0.22
CA LYS A 6 5.88 -10.96 1.59
C LYS A 6 5.85 -9.45 1.64
N TYR A 7 4.97 -8.91 2.48
CA TYR A 7 4.81 -7.48 2.71
C TYR A 7 4.70 -7.21 4.21
N GLU A 8 4.92 -5.96 4.58
CA GLU A 8 4.76 -5.44 5.93
C GLU A 8 3.42 -4.72 6.05
N THR A 9 2.93 -4.55 7.28
CA THR A 9 1.70 -3.78 7.54
C THR A 9 1.98 -2.67 8.54
N PHE A 10 1.49 -1.48 8.24
CA PHE A 10 1.52 -0.33 9.15
C PHE A 10 0.13 -0.11 9.74
N ALA A 11 0.04 -0.06 11.07
CA ALA A 11 -1.22 0.18 11.76
C ALA A 11 -1.55 1.69 11.73
N LEU A 12 -2.72 2.02 11.19
CA LEU A 12 -3.27 3.38 11.20
C LEU A 12 -4.18 3.64 12.41
N GLY A 13 -4.63 2.57 13.08
CA GLY A 13 -5.62 2.67 14.15
C GLY A 13 -6.99 3.04 13.60
N ASP A 14 -7.79 3.75 14.39
CA ASP A 14 -9.12 4.18 13.95
C ASP A 14 -8.99 5.29 12.90
N TRP A 15 -9.29 4.96 11.65
CA TRP A 15 -9.00 5.82 10.51
C TRP A 15 -10.26 6.49 9.95
N SER A 16 -10.31 7.82 10.01
CA SER A 16 -11.43 8.62 9.49
C SER A 16 -11.32 8.85 7.98
N LEU A 17 -12.29 8.31 7.25
CA LEU A 17 -12.47 8.49 5.82
C LEU A 17 -13.03 9.88 5.49
N GLN A 18 -12.87 10.30 4.24
CA GLN A 18 -13.47 11.52 3.73
C GLN A 18 -15.01 11.52 3.85
N SER A 19 -15.66 10.35 3.78
CA SER A 19 -17.11 10.20 3.97
C SER A 19 -17.58 10.60 5.37
N GLY A 20 -16.66 10.75 6.34
CA GLY A 20 -16.96 10.95 7.74
C GLY A 20 -17.10 9.63 8.53
N GLU A 21 -17.04 8.49 7.83
CA GLU A 21 -17.01 7.17 8.45
C GLU A 21 -15.61 6.83 8.99
N THR A 22 -15.54 5.88 9.93
CA THR A 22 -14.28 5.45 10.54
C THR A 22 -14.08 3.96 10.32
N ILE A 23 -12.91 3.57 9.80
CA ILE A 23 -12.47 2.18 9.76
C ILE A 23 -11.72 1.90 11.08
N PRO A 24 -12.26 1.05 11.98
CA PRO A 24 -11.56 0.73 13.21
C PRO A 24 -10.37 -0.18 12.95
N ASN A 25 -9.28 0.02 13.69
CA ASN A 25 -8.04 -0.76 13.56
C ASN A 25 -7.53 -0.90 12.11
N ALA A 26 -7.60 0.17 11.33
CA ALA A 26 -7.15 0.19 9.95
C ALA A 26 -5.63 -0.03 9.84
N HIS A 27 -5.22 -0.54 8.68
CA HIS A 27 -3.82 -0.82 8.33
C HIS A 27 -3.59 -0.66 6.83
N ILE A 28 -2.34 -0.33 6.49
CA ILE A 28 -1.84 -0.32 5.11
C ILE A 28 -0.77 -1.39 4.98
N ALA A 29 -0.94 -2.28 4.02
CA ALA A 29 0.12 -3.18 3.60
C ALA A 29 1.08 -2.47 2.65
N PHE A 30 2.38 -2.72 2.77
CA PHE A 30 3.39 -2.14 1.91
C PHE A 30 4.62 -3.04 1.78
N LYS A 31 5.41 -2.82 0.72
CA LYS A 31 6.75 -3.38 0.59
C LYS A 31 7.73 -2.30 0.18
N THR A 32 8.94 -2.37 0.73
CA THR A 32 10.01 -1.42 0.43
C THR A 32 11.15 -2.09 -0.32
N PHE A 33 11.84 -1.31 -1.14
CA PHE A 33 13.02 -1.72 -1.90
C PHE A 33 14.08 -0.62 -1.82
N GLY A 34 15.34 -1.03 -1.67
CA GLY A 34 16.46 -0.10 -1.57
C GLY A 34 16.71 0.37 -0.13
N HIS A 35 17.60 1.34 0.02
CA HIS A 35 18.03 1.83 1.33
C HIS A 35 17.18 3.03 1.78
N PRO A 36 16.69 3.11 3.04
CA PRO A 36 15.84 4.21 3.52
C PRO A 36 16.46 5.62 3.45
N SER A 37 17.78 5.73 3.32
CA SER A 37 18.47 7.02 3.13
C SER A 37 18.50 7.51 1.69
N SER A 38 18.09 6.67 0.73
CA SER A 38 17.99 7.04 -0.68
C SER A 38 16.72 7.87 -0.92
N PRO A 39 16.66 8.69 -1.99
CA PRO A 39 15.45 9.44 -2.32
C PRO A 39 14.23 8.54 -2.48
N ALA A 40 13.12 8.91 -1.84
CA ALA A 40 11.92 8.09 -1.78
C ALA A 40 11.05 8.20 -3.05
N ILE A 41 10.52 7.08 -3.51
CA ILE A 41 9.50 6.99 -4.56
C ILE A 41 8.32 6.17 -4.01
N VAL A 42 7.13 6.77 -4.00
CA VAL A 42 5.89 6.05 -3.67
C VAL A 42 5.25 5.57 -4.97
N PHE A 43 5.14 4.26 -5.14
CA PHE A 43 4.59 3.62 -6.32
C PHE A 43 3.42 2.71 -5.93
N PRO A 44 2.20 3.26 -5.75
CA PRO A 44 1.05 2.51 -5.25
C PRO A 44 0.60 1.40 -6.21
N THR A 45 -0.11 0.43 -5.65
CA THR A 45 -0.89 -0.55 -6.43
C THR A 45 -2.03 0.15 -7.19
N TRP A 46 -2.50 -0.47 -8.29
CA TRP A 46 -3.69 -0.03 -9.03
C TRP A 46 -4.90 -0.91 -8.72
N TYR A 47 -6.05 -0.60 -9.34
CA TYR A 47 -7.28 -1.39 -9.18
C TYR A 47 -7.02 -2.88 -9.46
N SER A 48 -7.44 -3.76 -8.54
CA SER A 48 -7.21 -5.22 -8.58
C SER A 48 -5.75 -5.69 -8.55
N ALA A 49 -4.78 -4.82 -8.26
CA ALA A 49 -3.38 -5.21 -8.15
C ALA A 49 -2.98 -5.57 -6.72
N LEU A 50 -2.16 -6.60 -6.62
CA LEU A 50 -1.38 -6.91 -5.43
C LEU A 50 -0.02 -6.21 -5.51
N ILE A 51 0.65 -6.03 -4.36
CA ILE A 51 1.98 -5.43 -4.28
C ILE A 51 2.97 -6.10 -5.25
N SER A 52 2.91 -7.43 -5.41
CA SER A 52 3.79 -8.18 -6.31
C SER A 52 3.60 -7.85 -7.79
N HIS A 53 2.42 -7.37 -8.19
CA HIS A 53 2.16 -6.93 -9.57
C HIS A 53 2.92 -5.66 -9.94
N ASN A 54 3.51 -4.93 -8.99
CA ASN A 54 4.35 -3.76 -9.27
C ASN A 54 5.83 -4.14 -9.55
N PHE A 55 6.26 -5.37 -9.22
CA PHE A 55 7.67 -5.74 -9.21
C PHE A 55 8.35 -5.74 -10.57
N TRP A 56 7.58 -5.86 -11.67
CA TRP A 56 8.14 -5.89 -13.03
C TRP A 56 8.87 -4.59 -13.43
N LEU A 57 8.58 -3.47 -12.76
CA LEU A 57 9.26 -2.19 -12.95
C LEU A 57 10.49 -2.01 -12.07
N ILE A 58 10.74 -2.92 -11.11
CA ILE A 58 11.80 -2.81 -10.11
C ILE A 58 12.99 -3.69 -10.49
N GLY A 59 14.18 -3.10 -10.53
CA GLY A 59 15.42 -3.83 -10.80
C GLY A 59 16.59 -2.93 -11.13
N ASP A 60 17.80 -3.48 -11.07
CA ASP A 60 19.04 -2.74 -11.30
C ASP A 60 19.14 -2.19 -12.73
N ASP A 61 18.51 -2.88 -13.69
CA ASP A 61 18.40 -2.51 -15.10
C ASP A 61 17.12 -1.70 -15.43
N LYS A 62 16.30 -1.38 -14.42
CA LYS A 62 15.01 -0.69 -14.60
C LYS A 62 15.05 0.77 -14.17
N HIS A 63 13.99 1.49 -14.49
CA HIS A 63 13.81 2.88 -14.04
C HIS A 63 13.61 2.98 -12.53
N LEU A 64 12.89 2.04 -11.92
CA LEU A 64 12.79 1.93 -10.46
C LEU A 64 13.94 1.05 -9.95
N ASN A 65 15.13 1.63 -9.90
CA ASN A 65 16.34 0.94 -9.44
C ASN A 65 16.51 1.09 -7.90
N PRO A 66 16.45 -0.01 -7.12
CA PRO A 66 16.61 0.02 -5.66
C PRO A 66 17.98 0.49 -5.16
N ASN A 67 19.03 0.45 -5.99
CA ASN A 67 20.34 0.99 -5.65
C ASN A 67 20.38 2.52 -5.73
N LYS A 68 19.37 3.15 -6.36
CA LYS A 68 19.28 4.61 -6.54
C LYS A 68 18.18 5.24 -5.69
N TYR A 69 17.11 4.50 -5.42
CA TYR A 69 15.90 5.01 -4.79
C TYR A 69 15.43 4.11 -3.66
N PHE A 70 14.73 4.71 -2.69
CA PHE A 70 13.93 3.99 -1.72
C PHE A 70 12.49 3.88 -2.24
N ILE A 71 12.12 2.72 -2.77
CA ILE A 71 10.84 2.53 -3.44
C ILE A 71 9.85 1.92 -2.45
N ILE A 72 8.69 2.54 -2.28
CA ILE A 72 7.63 2.11 -1.37
C ILE A 72 6.40 1.78 -2.22
N ILE A 73 5.94 0.53 -2.17
CA ILE A 73 4.71 0.10 -2.84
C ILE A 73 3.63 -0.12 -1.77
N PRO A 74 2.76 0.86 -1.52
CA PRO A 74 1.58 0.66 -0.69
C PRO A 74 0.46 -0.05 -1.46
N ALA A 75 -0.21 -0.97 -0.78
CA ALA A 75 -1.45 -1.58 -1.20
C ALA A 75 -2.63 -0.63 -0.93
N LEU A 76 -3.50 -0.45 -1.93
CA LEU A 76 -4.71 0.37 -1.76
C LEU A 76 -5.67 -0.27 -0.73
N PHE A 77 -6.43 0.55 -0.02
CA PHE A 77 -7.59 0.09 0.73
C PHE A 77 -8.50 -0.74 -0.18
N GLY A 78 -9.08 -1.81 0.39
CA GLY A 78 -9.97 -2.72 -0.34
C GLY A 78 -9.29 -3.69 -1.30
N ASN A 79 -7.95 -3.77 -1.37
CA ASN A 79 -7.24 -4.70 -2.26
C ASN A 79 -6.91 -6.09 -1.63
N ASP A 80 -7.59 -6.44 -0.54
CA ASP A 80 -7.34 -7.61 0.33
C ASP A 80 -6.04 -7.59 1.17
N GLN A 81 -5.00 -6.83 0.78
CA GLN A 81 -3.75 -6.76 1.55
C GLN A 81 -3.78 -5.65 2.61
N SER A 82 -4.27 -4.46 2.24
CA SER A 82 -4.63 -3.40 3.19
C SER A 82 -6.05 -3.63 3.73
N SER A 83 -6.52 -2.81 4.67
CA SER A 83 -7.88 -2.94 5.21
C SER A 83 -8.93 -3.01 4.09
N SER A 84 -9.76 -4.06 4.13
CA SER A 84 -10.63 -4.46 3.04
C SER A 84 -11.95 -5.06 3.55
N PRO A 85 -13.02 -5.09 2.74
CA PRO A 85 -14.33 -5.64 3.13
C PRO A 85 -14.28 -7.12 3.47
N SER A 86 -13.28 -7.83 2.93
CA SER A 86 -13.05 -9.26 3.09
C SER A 86 -12.60 -9.62 4.51
N ILE A 87 -12.23 -8.63 5.33
CA ILE A 87 -11.90 -8.77 6.74
C ILE A 87 -13.13 -8.34 7.55
N PRO A 88 -13.64 -9.14 8.51
CA PRO A 88 -14.92 -8.89 9.16
C PRO A 88 -14.79 -7.72 10.14
N ILE A 89 -14.93 -6.50 9.64
CA ILE A 89 -14.82 -5.27 10.43
C ILE A 89 -16.22 -4.69 10.72
N SER A 90 -17.23 -4.99 9.88
CA SER A 90 -18.59 -4.47 10.00
C SER A 90 -19.55 -5.13 8.97
N ASP A 91 -20.85 -5.21 9.28
CA ASP A 91 -21.92 -5.62 8.35
C ASP A 91 -22.12 -4.63 7.17
N HIS A 92 -21.48 -3.45 7.25
CA HIS A 92 -21.50 -2.40 6.23
C HIS A 92 -20.06 -1.97 5.91
N PHE A 93 -19.66 -2.09 4.65
CA PHE A 93 -18.36 -1.62 4.21
C PHE A 93 -18.42 -0.13 3.85
N HIS A 94 -17.51 0.64 4.44
CA HIS A 94 -17.42 2.09 4.23
C HIS A 94 -16.87 2.40 2.84
N ALA A 95 -17.53 3.32 2.12
CA ALA A 95 -17.04 3.76 0.82
C ALA A 95 -15.81 4.65 1.03
N PHE A 96 -14.63 4.17 0.63
CA PHE A 96 -13.40 4.95 0.63
C PHE A 96 -13.12 5.54 -0.76
N SER A 97 -12.47 6.69 -0.77
CA SER A 97 -12.12 7.44 -1.98
C SER A 97 -10.64 7.27 -2.35
N PHE A 98 -10.23 7.79 -3.51
CA PHE A 98 -8.82 7.84 -3.86
C PHE A 98 -8.02 8.77 -2.91
N ILE A 99 -8.64 9.83 -2.37
CA ILE A 99 -7.96 10.70 -1.41
C ILE A 99 -7.68 9.98 -0.08
N ASP A 100 -8.51 9.03 0.32
CA ASP A 100 -8.26 8.22 1.52
C ASP A 100 -7.01 7.33 1.34
N ASN A 101 -6.80 6.79 0.13
CA ASN A 101 -5.59 6.06 -0.22
C ASN A 101 -4.34 6.95 -0.22
N VAL A 102 -4.45 8.18 -0.72
CA VAL A 102 -3.35 9.15 -0.64
C VAL A 102 -3.02 9.45 0.81
N ARG A 103 -4.03 9.75 1.65
CA ARG A 103 -3.83 10.09 3.08
C ARG A 103 -3.23 8.95 3.90
N GLY A 104 -3.52 7.69 3.55
CA GLY A 104 -2.93 6.53 4.22
C GLY A 104 -1.49 6.20 3.78
N ALA A 105 -1.02 6.78 2.67
CA ALA A 105 0.29 6.50 2.08
C ALA A 105 1.37 7.56 2.38
N VAL A 106 1.01 8.67 3.05
CA VAL A 106 1.92 9.76 3.47
C VAL A 106 1.99 9.90 4.98
#